data_AF-F0QXE2-F1
#
_entry.id   AF-F0QXE2-F1
#
_cell.length_a   1.000
_cell.length_b   1.000
_cell.length_c   1.000
_cell.angle_alpha   90.00
_cell.angle_beta   90.00
_cell.angle_gamma   90.00
#
_symmetry.space_group_name_H-M   'P 1'
#
loop_
_entity.id
_entity.type
_entity.pdbx_description
1 polymer ?
#
loop_
_entity_poly.entity_id
_entity_poly.type
_entity_poly.pdbx_seq_one_letter_code
_entity_poly.pdbx_strand_id
1 'polypeptide(L)'
;MPMSSLEIDLQNRSKYEDIIRLINEYGSSVKETIFENLPDELIVTYQRIREVYIQETTRSKGRVDINSFIQLYANIPRVEELLRYLLLATVLFMGFRNLRNELIYKIMLRNYSEISRIISNPSYSLINDTSMKILSDYENEGIKGEDVQEVSNAIHSFIYGLRKLTRAYGTTLLRWIPKFRDINDFEKALPMFYPPRANERRKRAIRTFIRWVSHETNLPVALGIISRGSHRRYTMIADVYSTMVTIRSGAFLVLNNEHTMKILSRIIANRNNGITIKIDEVKGLVRATGRLSNDPITYERGAFRIGHDYCSRLKCNECPLNKVCMKFTWVNIK
;
A
#
# COMPACT_ATOMS: atom_id res chain seq x y z
N MET A 1 13.10 28.60 20.41
CA MET A 1 12.87 27.78 21.60
C MET A 1 14.01 26.77 21.73
N PRO A 2 14.73 26.72 22.85
CA PRO A 2 15.67 25.63 23.08
C PRO A 2 14.84 24.36 23.30
N MET A 3 14.87 23.44 22.33
CA MET A 3 14.32 22.10 22.50
C MET A 3 15.09 21.43 23.63
N SER A 4 14.38 20.93 24.64
CA SER A 4 14.96 20.03 25.65
C SER A 4 15.76 18.95 24.92
N SER A 5 16.94 18.64 25.45
CA SER A 5 17.71 17.49 25.01
C SER A 5 16.82 16.26 25.16
N LEU A 6 16.21 15.80 24.06
CA LEU A 6 15.61 14.48 23.97
C LEU A 6 16.77 13.50 24.15
N GLU A 7 17.03 13.16 25.40
CA GLU A 7 18.03 12.18 25.78
C GLU A 7 17.67 10.86 25.09
N ILE A 8 18.62 10.35 24.32
CA ILE A 8 18.47 9.10 23.59
C ILE A 8 18.83 8.00 24.58
N ASP A 9 17.81 7.49 25.27
CA ASP A 9 17.94 6.35 26.15
C ASP A 9 17.60 5.07 25.40
N LEU A 10 18.65 4.33 25.00
CA LEU A 10 18.52 3.06 24.29
C LEU A 10 18.17 1.88 25.20
N GLN A 11 18.24 2.05 26.53
CA GLN A 11 17.78 1.06 27.49
C GLN A 11 16.26 1.14 27.67
N ASN A 12 15.69 2.35 27.58
CA ASN A 12 14.24 2.54 27.64
C ASN A 12 13.54 2.33 26.28
N ARG A 13 13.32 1.06 25.92
CA ARG A 13 12.62 0.68 24.69
C ARG A 13 11.18 1.17 24.59
N SER A 14 10.49 1.34 25.73
CA SER A 14 9.07 1.69 25.76
C SER A 14 8.75 2.99 25.03
N LYS A 15 9.66 3.98 25.10
CA LYS A 15 9.55 5.24 24.36
C LYS A 15 9.49 5.05 22.84
N TYR A 16 10.27 4.11 22.31
CA TYR A 16 10.30 3.84 20.86
C TYR A 16 9.12 2.97 20.42
N GLU A 17 8.69 2.06 21.30
CA GLU A 17 7.45 1.28 21.12
C GLU A 17 6.21 2.19 21.08
N ASP A 18 6.17 3.25 21.91
CA ASP A 18 5.11 4.26 21.87
C ASP A 18 5.02 4.97 20.52
N ILE A 19 6.16 5.28 19.89
CA ILE A 19 6.19 5.88 18.55
C ILE A 19 5.58 4.91 17.53
N ILE A 20 5.98 3.63 17.58
CA ILE A 20 5.44 2.59 16.68
C ILE A 20 3.95 2.41 16.90
N ARG A 21 3.49 2.42 18.17
CA ARG A 21 2.07 2.34 18.52
C ARG A 21 1.28 3.50 17.92
N LEU A 22 1.74 4.75 18.09
CA LEU A 22 1.05 5.91 17.52
C LEU A 22 1.05 5.92 15.99
N ILE A 23 2.12 5.43 15.34
CA ILE A 23 2.14 5.24 13.88
C ILE A 23 1.06 4.23 13.47
N ASN A 24 0.92 3.11 14.19
CA ASN A 24 -0.12 2.11 13.93
C ASN A 24 -1.55 2.65 14.20
N GLU A 25 -1.75 3.36 15.31
CA GLU A 25 -3.06 3.94 15.66
C GLU A 25 -3.51 4.93 14.57
N TYR A 26 -2.61 5.83 14.16
CA TYR A 26 -2.89 6.74 13.04
C TYR A 26 -3.07 5.98 11.73
N GLY A 27 -2.24 4.96 11.49
CA GLY A 27 -2.42 4.06 10.35
C GLY A 27 -3.80 3.43 10.32
N SER A 28 -4.37 3.04 11.46
CA SER A 28 -5.68 2.38 11.56
C SER A 28 -6.85 3.30 11.26
N SER A 29 -6.70 4.60 11.58
CA SER A 29 -7.76 5.60 11.37
C SER A 29 -7.79 6.16 9.95
N VAL A 30 -6.70 6.04 9.19
CA VAL A 30 -6.61 6.60 7.84
C VAL A 30 -7.05 5.60 6.78
N LYS A 31 -7.87 6.08 5.85
CA LYS A 31 -8.31 5.36 4.66
C LYS A 31 -7.26 5.46 3.55
N GLU A 32 -7.06 4.38 2.79
CA GLU A 32 -6.21 4.43 1.59
C GLU A 32 -6.85 5.31 0.51
N THR A 33 -6.04 6.15 -0.14
CA THR A 33 -6.51 7.13 -1.13
C THR A 33 -7.25 6.50 -2.31
N ILE A 34 -6.92 5.26 -2.70
CA ILE A 34 -7.69 4.55 -3.75
C ILE A 34 -9.16 4.38 -3.36
N PHE A 35 -9.46 4.11 -2.09
CA PHE A 35 -10.83 3.92 -1.61
C PHE A 35 -11.57 5.25 -1.41
N GLU A 36 -10.86 6.37 -1.37
CA GLU A 36 -11.42 7.73 -1.40
C GLU A 36 -11.73 8.19 -2.83
N ASN A 37 -11.11 7.56 -3.84
CA ASN A 37 -11.27 7.88 -5.26
C ASN A 37 -11.95 6.73 -6.02
N LEU A 38 -12.82 5.97 -5.36
CA LEU A 38 -13.64 4.97 -6.04
C LEU A 38 -14.83 5.64 -6.75
N PRO A 39 -15.23 5.16 -7.94
CA PRO A 39 -16.52 5.49 -8.54
C PRO A 39 -17.69 5.13 -7.62
N ASP A 40 -18.80 5.88 -7.71
CA ASP A 40 -19.98 5.73 -6.85
C ASP A 40 -20.53 4.29 -6.80
N GLU A 41 -20.48 3.58 -7.93
CA GLU A 41 -20.94 2.20 -8.02
C GLU A 41 -20.03 1.22 -7.25
N LEU A 42 -18.72 1.51 -7.22
CA LEU A 42 -17.70 0.66 -6.58
C LEU A 42 -17.51 1.00 -5.10
N ILE A 43 -17.77 2.24 -4.67
CA ILE A 43 -17.72 2.61 -3.25
C ILE A 43 -18.83 1.92 -2.45
N VAL A 44 -20.04 1.80 -3.01
CA VAL A 44 -21.15 1.04 -2.40
C VAL A 44 -20.77 -0.43 -2.22
N THR A 45 -20.17 -1.02 -3.26
CA THR A 45 -19.66 -2.39 -3.24
C THR A 45 -18.60 -2.58 -2.15
N TYR A 46 -17.63 -1.66 -2.07
CA TYR A 46 -16.58 -1.66 -1.05
C TYR A 46 -17.14 -1.59 0.37
N GLN A 47 -18.10 -0.69 0.63
CA GLN A 47 -18.75 -0.53 1.93
C GLN A 47 -19.48 -1.83 2.31
N ARG A 48 -20.24 -2.42 1.37
CA ARG A 48 -21.00 -3.64 1.62
C ARG A 48 -20.12 -4.83 1.98
N ILE A 49 -18.96 -5.00 1.33
CA ILE A 49 -18.01 -6.07 1.66
C ILE A 49 -17.48 -5.91 3.09
N ARG A 50 -17.18 -4.68 3.50
CA ARG A 50 -16.71 -4.38 4.87
C ARG A 50 -17.81 -4.61 5.89
N GLU A 51 -19.04 -4.19 5.62
CA GLU A 51 -20.20 -4.45 6.48
C GLU A 51 -20.40 -5.94 6.71
N VAL A 52 -20.46 -6.73 5.63
CA VAL A 52 -20.59 -8.20 5.73
C VAL A 52 -19.45 -8.80 6.53
N TYR A 53 -18.21 -8.34 6.32
CA TYR A 53 -17.07 -8.81 7.10
C TYR A 53 -17.22 -8.54 8.59
N ILE A 54 -17.54 -7.30 8.97
CA ILE A 54 -17.69 -6.91 10.37
C ILE A 54 -18.84 -7.68 11.03
N GLN A 55 -19.98 -7.80 10.34
CA GLN A 55 -21.15 -8.52 10.85
C GLN A 55 -20.84 -10.00 11.10
N GLU A 56 -20.24 -10.69 10.13
CA GLU A 56 -19.98 -12.13 10.22
C GLU A 56 -18.87 -12.47 11.20
N THR A 57 -17.81 -11.65 11.28
CA THR A 57 -16.74 -11.82 12.27
C THR A 57 -17.25 -11.59 13.69
N THR A 58 -18.11 -10.58 13.90
CA THR A 58 -18.74 -10.30 15.19
C THR A 58 -19.70 -11.42 15.59
N ARG A 59 -20.61 -11.82 14.69
CA ARG A 59 -21.60 -12.88 14.93
C ARG A 59 -20.95 -14.22 15.26
N SER A 60 -19.87 -14.55 14.56
CA SER A 60 -19.22 -15.86 14.69
C SER A 60 -18.12 -15.89 15.75
N LYS A 61 -17.98 -14.84 16.58
CA LYS A 61 -16.91 -14.70 17.59
C LYS A 61 -15.51 -14.98 17.00
N GLY A 62 -15.27 -14.50 15.78
CA GLY A 62 -14.01 -14.68 15.05
C GLY A 62 -13.82 -16.04 14.35
N ARG A 63 -14.76 -16.99 14.44
CA ARG A 63 -14.71 -18.25 13.66
C ARG A 63 -15.34 -18.05 12.29
N VAL A 64 -14.51 -18.01 11.25
CA VAL A 64 -14.95 -17.66 9.91
C VAL A 64 -14.80 -18.85 8.96
N ASP A 65 -15.91 -19.31 8.37
CA ASP A 65 -15.87 -20.19 7.20
C ASP A 65 -15.65 -19.36 5.93
N ILE A 66 -14.49 -19.58 5.29
CA ILE A 66 -14.08 -18.86 4.08
C ILE A 66 -15.08 -19.12 2.93
N ASN A 67 -15.62 -20.34 2.81
CA ASN A 67 -16.55 -20.66 1.73
C ASN A 67 -17.87 -19.89 1.87
N SER A 68 -18.43 -19.85 3.08
CA SER A 68 -19.61 -19.03 3.39
C SER A 68 -19.39 -17.57 3.06
N PHE A 69 -18.24 -17.00 3.41
CA PHE A 69 -17.89 -15.63 3.06
C PHE A 69 -17.82 -15.39 1.55
N ILE A 70 -17.21 -16.30 0.79
CA ILE A 70 -17.16 -16.20 -0.67
C ILE A 70 -18.58 -16.14 -1.25
N GLN A 71 -19.51 -16.94 -0.72
CA GLN A 71 -20.91 -16.92 -1.17
C GLN A 71 -21.60 -15.60 -0.81
N LEU A 72 -21.40 -15.10 0.42
CA LEU A 72 -21.94 -13.81 0.83
C LEU A 72 -21.41 -12.66 -0.04
N TYR A 73 -20.11 -12.66 -0.32
CA TYR A 73 -19.50 -11.67 -1.21
C TYR A 73 -19.96 -11.82 -2.65
N ALA A 74 -20.20 -13.04 -3.15
CA ALA A 74 -20.71 -13.26 -4.49
C ALA A 74 -22.12 -12.66 -4.71
N ASN A 75 -22.89 -12.49 -3.63
CA ASN A 75 -24.20 -11.83 -3.67
C ASN A 75 -24.12 -10.29 -3.64
N ILE A 76 -22.93 -9.72 -3.44
CA ILE A 76 -22.72 -8.27 -3.49
C ILE A 76 -22.52 -7.88 -4.96
N PRO A 77 -23.37 -7.00 -5.52
CA PRO A 77 -23.21 -6.53 -6.90
C PRO A 77 -21.80 -5.98 -7.15
N ARG A 78 -21.24 -6.25 -8.33
CA ARG A 78 -19.97 -5.65 -8.81
C ARG A 78 -18.72 -5.94 -7.97
N VAL A 79 -18.76 -6.90 -7.04
CA VAL A 79 -17.59 -7.32 -6.25
C VAL A 79 -16.36 -7.68 -7.11
N GLU A 80 -16.57 -8.40 -8.20
CA GLU A 80 -15.51 -8.79 -9.11
C GLU A 80 -14.96 -7.58 -9.89
N GLU A 81 -15.82 -6.62 -10.26
CA GLU A 81 -15.42 -5.37 -10.91
C GLU A 81 -14.57 -4.52 -9.97
N LEU A 82 -14.94 -4.42 -8.68
CA LEU A 82 -14.13 -3.74 -7.67
C LEU A 82 -12.71 -4.36 -7.57
N LEU A 83 -12.62 -5.69 -7.49
CA LEU A 83 -11.32 -6.38 -7.43
C LEU A 83 -10.49 -6.13 -8.69
N ARG A 84 -11.12 -6.15 -9.87
CA ARG A 84 -10.48 -5.86 -11.15
C ARG A 84 -10.05 -4.40 -11.26
N TYR A 85 -10.83 -3.45 -10.75
CA TYR A 85 -10.49 -2.03 -10.72
C TYR A 85 -9.26 -1.78 -9.84
N LEU A 86 -9.23 -2.34 -8.63
CA LEU A 86 -8.08 -2.25 -7.73
C LEU A 86 -6.83 -2.91 -8.35
N LEU A 87 -6.99 -4.07 -8.97
CA LEU A 87 -5.88 -4.74 -9.66
C LEU A 87 -5.35 -3.88 -10.81
N LEU A 88 -6.23 -3.38 -11.69
CA LEU A 88 -5.87 -2.51 -12.81
C LEU A 88 -5.13 -1.26 -12.34
N ALA A 89 -5.58 -0.61 -11.26
CA ALA A 89 -4.91 0.55 -10.69
C ALA A 89 -3.44 0.26 -10.36
N THR A 90 -3.15 -0.87 -9.71
CA THR A 90 -1.76 -1.24 -9.43
C THR A 90 -0.99 -1.69 -10.66
N VAL A 91 -1.64 -2.31 -11.64
CA VAL A 91 -0.99 -2.70 -12.92
C VAL A 91 -0.56 -1.44 -13.69
N LEU A 92 -1.40 -0.41 -13.70
CA LEU A 92 -1.09 0.88 -14.33
C LEU A 92 0.11 1.59 -13.70
N PHE A 93 0.50 1.28 -12.46
CA PHE A 93 1.75 1.80 -11.89
C PHE A 93 3.00 1.40 -12.70
N MET A 94 2.88 0.35 -13.52
CA MET A 94 3.94 -0.12 -14.41
C MET A 94 3.91 0.51 -15.81
N GLY A 95 2.83 1.22 -16.13
CA GLY A 95 2.62 1.90 -17.41
C GLY A 95 3.13 3.34 -17.45
N PHE A 96 3.45 3.95 -16.30
CA PHE A 96 3.92 5.34 -16.22
C PHE A 96 5.37 5.42 -15.71
N ARG A 97 6.22 6.15 -16.42
CA ARG A 97 7.62 6.41 -16.03
C ARG A 97 7.68 7.31 -14.80
N ASN A 98 6.97 8.44 -14.84
CA ASN A 98 6.88 9.41 -13.75
C ASN A 98 5.65 9.11 -12.87
N LEU A 99 5.69 7.99 -12.17
CA LEU A 99 4.57 7.46 -11.39
C LEU A 99 4.11 8.44 -10.28
N ARG A 100 2.84 8.86 -10.35
CA ARG A 100 2.09 9.54 -9.29
C ARG A 100 0.82 8.76 -8.96
N ASN A 101 0.87 7.93 -7.91
CA ASN A 101 -0.22 7.01 -7.56
C ASN A 101 -1.59 7.71 -7.44
N GLU A 102 -1.65 8.83 -6.72
CA GLU A 102 -2.92 9.57 -6.52
C GLU A 102 -3.49 10.12 -7.83
N LEU A 103 -2.62 10.50 -8.78
CA LEU A 103 -3.03 10.99 -10.08
C LEU A 103 -3.66 9.87 -10.91
N ILE A 104 -3.08 8.66 -10.88
CA ILE A 104 -3.65 7.48 -11.54
C ILE A 104 -5.06 7.21 -11.02
N TYR A 105 -5.29 7.29 -9.71
CA TYR A 105 -6.62 7.06 -9.13
C TYR A 105 -7.65 8.07 -9.65
N LYS A 106 -7.29 9.36 -9.68
CA LYS A 106 -8.15 10.43 -10.21
C LYS A 106 -8.47 10.24 -11.69
N ILE A 107 -7.50 9.85 -12.50
CA ILE A 107 -7.69 9.61 -13.94
C ILE A 107 -8.57 8.39 -14.18
N MET A 108 -8.37 7.31 -13.42
CA MET A 108 -9.24 6.14 -13.50
C MET A 108 -10.68 6.46 -13.10
N LEU A 109 -10.88 7.32 -12.10
CA LEU A 109 -12.20 7.81 -11.69
C LEU A 109 -12.84 8.65 -12.81
N ARG A 110 -12.12 9.61 -13.38
CA ARG A 110 -12.58 10.48 -14.47
C ARG A 110 -12.98 9.68 -15.71
N ASN A 111 -12.23 8.62 -16.02
CA ASN A 111 -12.42 7.78 -17.20
C ASN A 111 -13.16 6.47 -16.89
N TYR A 112 -14.00 6.49 -15.85
CA TYR A 112 -14.62 5.25 -15.38
C TYR A 112 -15.56 4.61 -16.41
N SER A 113 -16.15 5.37 -17.34
CA SER A 113 -16.92 4.84 -18.47
C SER A 113 -16.11 3.89 -19.35
N GLU A 114 -14.84 4.19 -19.62
CA GLU A 114 -13.93 3.35 -20.41
C GLU A 114 -13.35 2.22 -19.55
N ILE A 115 -12.96 2.54 -18.31
CA ILE A 115 -12.43 1.56 -17.36
C ILE A 115 -13.46 0.47 -17.06
N SER A 116 -14.73 0.83 -16.87
CA SER A 116 -15.83 -0.11 -16.59
C SER A 116 -15.95 -1.16 -17.69
N ARG A 117 -15.84 -0.77 -18.96
CA ARG A 117 -15.85 -1.71 -20.10
C ARG A 117 -14.73 -2.74 -20.00
N ILE A 118 -13.52 -2.30 -19.66
CA ILE A 118 -12.35 -3.20 -19.50
C ILE A 118 -12.50 -4.13 -18.30
N ILE A 119 -12.95 -3.64 -17.15
CA ILE A 119 -13.06 -4.47 -15.94
C ILE A 119 -14.25 -5.44 -16.02
N SER A 120 -15.37 -5.05 -16.63
CA SER A 120 -16.54 -5.93 -16.78
C SER A 120 -16.30 -6.98 -17.87
N ASN A 121 -15.75 -6.59 -19.02
CA ASN A 121 -15.45 -7.49 -20.14
C ASN A 121 -14.02 -7.29 -20.70
N PRO A 122 -13.01 -7.97 -20.11
CA PRO A 122 -11.61 -7.81 -20.51
C PRO A 122 -11.36 -8.23 -21.98
N SER A 123 -11.28 -7.24 -22.88
CA SER A 123 -11.05 -7.45 -24.32
C SER A 123 -9.82 -6.70 -24.81
N TYR A 124 -8.96 -7.38 -25.58
CA TYR A 124 -7.78 -6.77 -26.20
C TYR A 124 -8.13 -5.62 -27.16
N SER A 125 -9.33 -5.62 -27.74
CA SER A 125 -9.79 -4.55 -28.63
C SER A 125 -9.93 -3.19 -27.94
N LEU A 126 -10.05 -3.16 -26.61
CA LEU A 126 -10.24 -1.93 -25.83
C LEU A 126 -8.92 -1.29 -25.38
N ILE A 127 -7.78 -1.94 -25.60
CA ILE A 127 -6.48 -1.51 -25.06
C ILE A 127 -6.09 -0.15 -25.62
N ASN A 128 -6.09 0.01 -26.93
CA ASN A 128 -5.54 1.20 -27.57
C ASN A 128 -6.31 2.45 -27.17
N ASP A 129 -7.64 2.41 -27.31
CA ASP A 129 -8.51 3.55 -26.98
C ASP A 129 -8.39 3.94 -25.50
N THR A 130 -8.41 2.95 -24.60
CA THR A 130 -8.29 3.22 -23.16
C THR A 130 -6.91 3.72 -22.80
N SER A 131 -5.85 3.16 -23.38
CA SER A 131 -4.47 3.60 -23.10
C SER A 131 -4.23 5.02 -23.56
N MET A 132 -4.69 5.37 -24.77
CA MET A 132 -4.60 6.74 -25.30
C MET A 132 -5.34 7.74 -24.41
N LYS A 133 -6.56 7.39 -23.98
CA LYS A 133 -7.37 8.27 -23.13
C LYS A 133 -6.78 8.47 -21.74
N ILE A 134 -6.37 7.40 -21.06
CA ILE A 134 -5.70 7.50 -19.75
C ILE A 134 -4.40 8.29 -19.88
N LEU A 135 -3.59 8.03 -20.91
CA LEU A 135 -2.33 8.74 -21.12
C LEU A 135 -2.58 10.23 -21.36
N SER A 136 -3.50 10.58 -22.26
CA SER A 136 -3.81 11.98 -22.57
C SER A 136 -4.21 12.75 -21.32
N ASP A 137 -5.08 12.18 -20.48
CA ASP A 137 -5.47 12.79 -19.22
C ASP A 137 -4.33 12.87 -18.20
N TYR A 138 -3.39 11.92 -18.22
CA TYR A 138 -2.18 11.96 -17.39
C TYR A 138 -1.23 13.07 -17.81
N GLU A 139 -1.04 13.27 -19.11
CA GLU A 139 -0.18 14.31 -19.66
C GLU A 139 -0.79 15.71 -19.55
N ASN A 140 -2.11 15.82 -19.62
CA ASN A 140 -2.87 17.07 -19.39
C ASN A 140 -2.64 17.65 -17.98
N GLU A 141 -2.15 16.84 -17.04
CA GLU A 141 -1.81 17.25 -15.67
C GLU A 141 -0.34 17.71 -15.54
N GLY A 142 0.30 17.98 -16.69
CA GLY A 142 1.63 18.56 -16.80
C GLY A 142 2.78 17.56 -16.72
N ILE A 143 2.50 16.25 -16.73
CA ILE A 143 3.53 15.21 -16.75
C ILE A 143 3.94 14.91 -18.18
N LYS A 144 5.25 14.87 -18.46
CA LYS A 144 5.79 14.68 -19.80
C LYS A 144 6.70 13.46 -19.88
N GLY A 145 6.91 12.95 -21.09
CA GLY A 145 7.85 11.86 -21.38
C GLY A 145 7.29 10.46 -21.07
N GLU A 146 5.97 10.36 -20.97
CA GLU A 146 5.26 9.10 -20.88
C GLU A 146 5.15 8.45 -22.27
N ASP A 147 4.89 7.15 -22.30
CA ASP A 147 4.86 6.38 -23.54
C ASP A 147 3.60 5.49 -23.56
N VAL A 148 2.75 5.72 -24.55
CA VAL A 148 1.47 5.01 -24.72
C VAL A 148 1.66 3.50 -24.82
N GLN A 149 2.79 3.04 -25.34
CA GLN A 149 3.09 1.62 -25.43
C GLN A 149 3.29 1.00 -24.03
N GLU A 150 3.80 1.76 -23.06
CA GLU A 150 3.96 1.30 -21.69
C GLU A 150 2.61 1.11 -21.00
N VAL A 151 1.71 2.08 -21.15
CA VAL A 151 0.33 2.01 -20.66
C VAL A 151 -0.40 0.84 -21.33
N SER A 152 -0.28 0.72 -22.66
CA SER A 152 -0.88 -0.38 -23.43
C SER A 152 -0.38 -1.75 -22.98
N ASN A 153 0.92 -1.89 -22.73
CA ASN A 153 1.51 -3.13 -22.21
C ASN A 153 1.00 -3.48 -20.80
N ALA A 154 0.76 -2.47 -19.95
CA ALA A 154 0.16 -2.66 -18.63
C ALA A 154 -1.28 -3.19 -18.76
N ILE A 155 -2.13 -2.54 -19.55
CA ILE A 155 -3.51 -2.99 -19.77
C ILE A 155 -3.54 -4.38 -20.44
N HIS A 156 -2.65 -4.63 -21.40
CA HIS A 156 -2.50 -5.94 -22.04
C HIS A 156 -2.19 -7.04 -21.00
N SER A 157 -1.25 -6.79 -20.09
CA SER A 157 -0.87 -7.77 -19.05
C SER A 157 -2.01 -8.03 -18.06
N PHE A 158 -2.78 -6.99 -17.72
CA PHE A 158 -3.99 -7.12 -16.91
C PHE A 158 -5.03 -8.03 -17.59
N ILE A 159 -5.35 -7.77 -18.86
CA ILE A 159 -6.32 -8.57 -19.64
C ILE A 159 -5.82 -10.01 -19.81
N TYR A 160 -4.54 -10.18 -20.13
CA TYR A 160 -3.91 -11.49 -20.26
C TYR A 160 -4.04 -12.29 -18.95
N GLY A 161 -3.69 -11.69 -17.81
CA GLY A 161 -3.80 -12.33 -16.51
C GLY A 161 -5.23 -12.71 -16.14
N LEU A 162 -6.21 -11.84 -16.41
CA LEU A 162 -7.63 -12.15 -16.19
C LEU A 162 -8.14 -13.28 -17.09
N ARG A 163 -7.75 -13.30 -18.37
CA ARG A 163 -8.11 -14.38 -19.29
C ARG A 163 -7.46 -15.70 -18.88
N LYS A 164 -6.22 -15.68 -18.40
CA LYS A 164 -5.54 -16.86 -17.85
C LYS A 164 -6.27 -17.38 -16.61
N LEU A 165 -6.64 -16.48 -15.70
CA LEU A 165 -7.40 -16.82 -14.48
C LEU A 165 -8.75 -17.47 -14.80
N THR A 166 -9.51 -16.88 -15.72
CA THR A 166 -10.87 -17.33 -16.05
C THR A 166 -10.89 -18.57 -16.95
N ARG A 167 -10.03 -18.63 -17.98
CA ARG A 167 -10.06 -19.71 -18.97
C ARG A 167 -9.18 -20.89 -18.59
N ALA A 168 -7.95 -20.66 -18.12
CA ALA A 168 -7.03 -21.74 -17.81
C ALA A 168 -7.24 -22.30 -16.39
N TYR A 169 -7.50 -21.41 -15.41
CA TYR A 169 -7.74 -21.84 -14.03
C TYR A 169 -9.23 -21.95 -13.66
N GLY A 170 -10.16 -21.59 -14.55
CA GLY A 170 -11.59 -21.76 -14.32
C GLY A 170 -12.13 -20.99 -13.11
N THR A 171 -11.55 -19.84 -12.75
CA THR A 171 -11.89 -19.11 -11.52
C THR A 171 -11.96 -17.59 -11.74
N THR A 172 -12.53 -16.88 -10.77
CA THR A 172 -12.58 -15.41 -10.71
C THR A 172 -11.63 -14.89 -9.62
N LEU A 173 -11.37 -13.58 -9.58
CA LEU A 173 -10.57 -12.99 -8.49
C LEU A 173 -11.23 -13.23 -7.13
N LEU A 174 -12.56 -13.04 -7.04
CA LEU A 174 -13.32 -13.27 -5.81
C LEU A 174 -13.17 -14.70 -5.27
N ARG A 175 -13.06 -15.71 -6.14
CA ARG A 175 -12.88 -17.12 -5.72
C ARG A 175 -11.42 -17.50 -5.53
N TRP A 176 -10.50 -16.76 -6.15
CA TRP A 176 -9.08 -17.09 -6.17
C TRP A 176 -8.31 -16.45 -5.01
N ILE A 177 -8.50 -15.15 -4.76
CA ILE A 177 -7.80 -14.40 -3.70
C ILE A 177 -8.01 -15.01 -2.30
N PRO A 178 -9.23 -15.40 -1.89
CA PRO A 178 -9.43 -15.92 -0.52
C PRO A 178 -8.75 -17.26 -0.24
N LYS A 179 -8.35 -18.02 -1.28
CA LYS A 179 -7.72 -19.34 -1.14
C LYS A 179 -6.28 -19.24 -0.64
N PHE A 180 -5.62 -18.10 -0.81
CA PHE A 180 -4.27 -17.90 -0.31
C PHE A 180 -4.28 -17.85 1.22
N ARG A 181 -3.40 -18.66 1.82
CA ARG A 181 -3.20 -18.76 3.27
C ARG A 181 -1.89 -18.13 3.74
N ASP A 182 -1.01 -17.83 2.78
CA ASP A 182 0.31 -17.27 2.96
C ASP A 182 0.47 -16.05 2.03
N ILE A 183 1.02 -14.96 2.57
CA ILE A 183 1.17 -13.71 1.83
C ILE A 183 2.27 -13.79 0.75
N ASN A 184 3.31 -14.61 0.97
CA ASN A 184 4.39 -14.78 0.01
C ASN A 184 3.93 -15.62 -1.17
N ASP A 185 3.09 -16.63 -0.93
CA ASP A 185 2.50 -17.43 -2.02
C ASP A 185 1.56 -16.56 -2.86
N PHE A 186 0.81 -15.66 -2.23
CA PHE A 186 -0.01 -14.69 -2.95
C PHE A 186 0.84 -13.70 -3.76
N GLU A 187 1.92 -13.15 -3.19
CA GLU A 187 2.88 -12.29 -3.90
C GLU A 187 3.51 -12.99 -5.10
N LYS A 188 3.81 -14.30 -5.01
CA LYS A 188 4.37 -15.10 -6.11
C LYS A 188 3.37 -15.43 -7.22
N ALA A 189 2.07 -15.44 -6.91
CA ALA A 189 1.03 -15.79 -7.87
C ALA A 189 0.53 -14.58 -8.69
N LEU A 190 0.64 -13.38 -8.13
CA LEU A 190 0.23 -12.13 -8.77
C LEU A 190 1.01 -11.69 -10.04
N PRO A 191 2.29 -12.06 -10.29
CA PRO A 191 3.04 -11.59 -11.45
C PRO A 191 2.37 -11.86 -12.81
N MET A 192 1.44 -12.81 -12.91
CA MET A 192 0.72 -13.08 -14.16
C MET A 192 -0.17 -11.93 -14.65
N PHE A 193 -0.50 -10.95 -13.79
CA PHE A 193 -1.29 -9.77 -14.15
C PHE A 193 -0.44 -8.55 -14.52
N TYR A 194 0.88 -8.62 -14.31
CA TYR A 194 1.78 -7.47 -14.42
C TYR A 194 2.78 -7.67 -15.56
N PRO A 195 3.20 -6.58 -16.25
CA PRO A 195 4.24 -6.69 -17.28
C PRO A 195 5.55 -7.29 -16.73
N PRO A 196 6.32 -8.02 -17.55
CA PRO A 196 7.64 -8.52 -17.18
C PRO A 196 8.68 -7.38 -17.22
N ARG A 197 8.61 -6.43 -16.28
CA ARG A 197 9.55 -5.30 -16.13
C ARG A 197 10.25 -5.32 -14.78
N ALA A 198 11.16 -4.34 -14.57
CA ALA A 198 12.02 -4.16 -13.41
C ALA A 198 11.42 -4.61 -12.07
N ASN A 199 12.17 -5.48 -11.38
CA ASN A 199 11.69 -6.24 -10.22
C ASN A 199 11.12 -5.37 -9.10
N GLU A 200 11.72 -4.22 -8.78
CA GLU A 200 11.27 -3.42 -7.62
C GLU A 200 9.96 -2.68 -7.88
N ARG A 201 9.74 -2.08 -9.06
CA ARG A 201 8.47 -1.38 -9.38
C ARG A 201 7.31 -2.36 -9.36
N ARG A 202 7.49 -3.53 -9.98
CA ARG A 202 6.49 -4.61 -9.98
C ARG A 202 6.20 -5.11 -8.55
N LYS A 203 7.22 -5.35 -7.73
CA LYS A 203 7.03 -5.73 -6.33
C LYS A 203 6.25 -4.69 -5.55
N ARG A 204 6.51 -3.39 -5.74
CA ARG A 204 5.75 -2.32 -5.10
C ARG A 204 4.27 -2.38 -5.51
N ALA A 205 3.98 -2.47 -6.81
CA ALA A 205 2.62 -2.57 -7.31
C ALA A 205 1.86 -3.79 -6.75
N ILE A 206 2.49 -4.97 -6.77
CA ILE A 206 1.95 -6.20 -6.21
C ILE A 206 1.67 -6.04 -4.71
N ARG A 207 2.62 -5.49 -3.95
CA ARG A 207 2.47 -5.29 -2.50
C ARG A 207 1.37 -4.29 -2.15
N THR A 208 1.21 -3.24 -2.95
CA THR A 208 0.09 -2.32 -2.80
C THR A 208 -1.24 -3.04 -3.00
N PHE A 209 -1.37 -3.90 -4.01
CA PHE A 209 -2.58 -4.69 -4.21
C PHE A 209 -2.86 -5.64 -3.03
N ILE A 210 -1.83 -6.37 -2.57
CA ILE A 210 -1.91 -7.23 -1.39
C ILE A 210 -2.37 -6.42 -0.17
N ARG A 211 -1.77 -5.25 0.08
CA ARG A 211 -2.10 -4.36 1.21
C ARG A 211 -3.58 -3.96 1.19
N TRP A 212 -4.12 -3.69 0.01
CA TRP A 212 -5.53 -3.33 -0.15
C TRP A 212 -6.49 -4.49 0.14
N VAL A 213 -6.14 -5.72 -0.24
CA VAL A 213 -7.08 -6.86 -0.16
C VAL A 213 -6.87 -7.80 1.03
N SER A 214 -5.77 -7.65 1.80
CA SER A 214 -5.37 -8.60 2.84
C SER A 214 -5.40 -8.06 4.28
N HIS A 215 -6.09 -6.94 4.50
CA HIS A 215 -6.23 -6.34 5.83
C HIS A 215 -7.68 -5.91 6.10
N GLU A 216 -8.13 -6.11 7.34
CA GLU A 216 -9.51 -5.86 7.77
C GLU A 216 -9.91 -4.37 7.73
N THR A 217 -8.95 -3.47 7.91
CA THR A 217 -9.17 -2.03 7.80
C THR A 217 -9.24 -1.52 6.36
N ASN A 218 -8.99 -2.38 5.36
CA ASN A 218 -9.05 -2.06 3.93
C ASN A 218 -10.23 -2.81 3.28
N LEU A 219 -9.96 -3.65 2.26
CA LEU A 219 -10.95 -4.51 1.63
C LEU A 219 -10.67 -5.97 2.05
N PRO A 220 -11.45 -6.56 2.97
CA PRO A 220 -11.14 -7.86 3.56
C PRO A 220 -11.50 -9.05 2.66
N VAL A 221 -10.77 -9.24 1.55
CA VAL A 221 -11.07 -10.30 0.56
C VAL A 221 -10.07 -11.46 0.61
N ALA A 222 -8.82 -11.25 1.01
CA ALA A 222 -7.85 -12.34 1.20
C ALA A 222 -8.08 -13.06 2.55
N LEU A 223 -9.25 -13.66 2.69
CA LEU A 223 -9.76 -14.23 3.94
C LEU A 223 -8.84 -15.30 4.54
N GLY A 224 -8.21 -16.14 3.71
CA GLY A 224 -7.23 -17.13 4.18
C GLY A 224 -5.97 -16.51 4.79
N ILE A 225 -5.52 -15.35 4.30
CA ILE A 225 -4.39 -14.59 4.86
C ILE A 225 -4.83 -13.91 6.17
N ILE A 226 -6.01 -13.28 6.16
CA ILE A 226 -6.54 -12.53 7.30
C ILE A 226 -6.81 -13.46 8.48
N SER A 227 -7.59 -14.54 8.28
CA SER A 227 -7.96 -15.51 9.32
C SER A 227 -6.76 -16.19 9.99
N ARG A 228 -5.65 -16.36 9.27
CA ARG A 228 -4.42 -16.96 9.80
C ARG A 228 -3.43 -15.96 10.39
N GLY A 229 -3.75 -14.66 10.37
CA GLY A 229 -2.80 -13.61 10.76
C GLY A 229 -1.56 -13.54 9.86
N SER A 230 -1.62 -14.08 8.63
CA SER A 230 -0.46 -14.11 7.73
C SER A 230 -0.09 -12.72 7.20
N HIS A 231 -0.98 -11.72 7.35
CA HIS A 231 -0.68 -10.32 7.03
C HIS A 231 0.53 -9.78 7.83
N ARG A 232 0.81 -10.34 9.03
CA ARG A 232 1.98 -9.99 9.85
C ARG A 232 3.32 -10.26 9.15
N ARG A 233 3.34 -11.11 8.13
CA ARG A 233 4.53 -11.40 7.30
C ARG A 233 4.69 -10.47 6.11
N TYR A 234 3.77 -9.51 5.92
CA TYR A 234 3.85 -8.49 4.88
C TYR A 234 5.19 -7.77 4.93
N THR A 235 5.88 -7.76 3.79
CA THR A 235 7.14 -7.04 3.67
C THR A 235 6.88 -5.66 3.13
N MET A 236 7.00 -4.67 4.02
CA MET A 236 6.78 -3.28 3.68
C MET A 236 7.56 -2.81 2.45
N ILE A 237 6.97 -1.89 1.69
CA ILE A 237 7.56 -1.23 0.52
C ILE A 237 8.77 -0.39 0.95
N ALA A 238 8.68 0.31 2.09
CA ALA A 238 9.68 1.25 2.59
C ALA A 238 10.04 2.32 1.54
N ASP A 239 9.08 3.18 1.23
CA ASP A 239 9.25 4.35 0.35
C ASP A 239 9.87 5.56 1.09
N VAL A 240 10.05 6.67 0.38
CA VAL A 240 10.63 7.91 0.91
C VAL A 240 9.88 8.37 2.17
N TYR A 241 8.55 8.39 2.15
CA TYR A 241 7.75 8.96 3.24
C TYR A 241 7.73 8.06 4.48
N SER A 242 7.49 6.77 4.29
CA SER A 242 7.52 5.78 5.39
C SER A 242 8.92 5.66 6.01
N THR A 243 9.98 5.71 5.18
CA THR A 243 11.37 5.76 5.65
C THR A 243 11.63 7.05 6.43
N MET A 244 11.20 8.19 5.90
CA MET A 244 11.36 9.49 6.56
C MET A 244 10.73 9.50 7.94
N VAL A 245 9.50 9.01 8.10
CA VAL A 245 8.86 8.93 9.42
C VAL A 245 9.60 7.98 10.34
N THR A 246 9.93 6.78 9.86
CA THR A 246 10.62 5.76 10.70
C THR A 246 11.96 6.26 11.22
N ILE A 247 12.73 6.97 10.38
CA ILE A 247 14.04 7.51 10.77
C ILE A 247 13.89 8.78 11.60
N ARG A 248 13.14 9.79 11.12
CA ARG A 248 13.06 11.09 11.79
C ARG A 248 12.36 11.05 13.14
N SER A 249 11.43 10.12 13.31
CA SER A 249 10.77 9.91 14.61
C SER A 249 11.67 9.20 15.62
N GLY A 250 12.65 8.43 15.17
CA GLY A 250 13.45 7.55 16.02
C GLY A 250 12.80 6.18 16.27
N ALA A 251 11.69 5.84 15.60
CA ALA A 251 11.04 4.52 15.74
C ALA A 251 12.01 3.35 15.56
N PHE A 252 12.98 3.48 14.64
CA PHE A 252 13.98 2.45 14.37
C PHE A 252 14.88 2.07 15.55
N LEU A 253 14.96 2.93 16.57
CA LEU A 253 15.81 2.73 17.75
C LEU A 253 15.34 1.55 18.61
N VAL A 254 14.08 1.12 18.46
CA VAL A 254 13.55 -0.09 19.11
C VAL A 254 14.38 -1.35 18.81
N LEU A 255 15.01 -1.40 17.63
CA LEU A 255 15.76 -2.57 17.15
C LEU A 255 17.08 -2.79 17.91
N ASN A 256 17.65 -1.72 18.47
CA ASN A 256 18.90 -1.68 19.26
C ASN A 256 19.97 -2.71 18.82
N ASN A 257 20.36 -2.69 17.54
CA ASN A 257 21.42 -3.54 16.98
C ASN A 257 22.55 -2.68 16.37
N GLU A 258 23.67 -3.30 15.98
CA GLU A 258 24.84 -2.60 15.47
C GLU A 258 24.52 -1.68 14.28
N HIS A 259 23.66 -2.13 13.35
CA HIS A 259 23.27 -1.32 12.21
C HIS A 259 22.45 -0.09 12.62
N THR A 260 21.49 -0.26 13.54
CA THR A 260 20.76 0.85 14.18
C THR A 260 21.73 1.87 14.79
N MET A 261 22.72 1.39 15.54
CA MET A 261 23.71 2.25 16.21
C MET A 261 24.57 3.01 15.21
N LYS A 262 25.03 2.37 14.15
CA LYS A 262 25.80 3.01 13.07
C LYS A 262 25.01 4.14 12.41
N ILE A 263 23.73 3.92 12.12
CA ILE A 263 22.85 4.95 11.55
C ILE A 263 22.62 6.08 12.56
N LEU A 264 22.37 5.76 13.83
CA LEU A 264 22.17 6.76 14.86
C LEU A 264 23.41 7.65 15.05
N SER A 265 24.60 7.06 15.18
CA SER A 265 25.86 7.80 15.32
C SER A 265 26.08 8.76 14.16
N ARG A 266 25.78 8.33 12.93
CA ARG A 266 25.82 9.20 11.74
C ARG A 266 24.85 10.37 11.85
N ILE A 267 23.62 10.14 12.32
CA ILE A 267 22.59 11.18 12.51
C ILE A 267 23.03 12.21 13.56
N ILE A 268 23.59 11.75 14.68
CA ILE A 268 24.05 12.62 15.78
C ILE A 268 25.27 13.44 15.35
N ALA A 269 26.28 12.80 14.76
CA ALA A 269 27.52 13.48 14.33
C ALA A 269 27.27 14.60 13.31
N ASN A 270 26.18 14.51 12.53
CA ASN A 270 25.84 15.47 11.50
C ASN A 270 24.66 16.39 11.88
N ARG A 271 24.38 16.55 13.19
CA ARG A 271 23.26 17.38 13.66
C ARG A 271 23.31 18.83 13.15
N ASN A 272 24.50 19.43 13.09
CA ASN A 272 24.66 20.83 12.70
C ASN A 272 24.67 21.04 11.17
N ASN A 273 25.08 20.02 10.41
CA ASN A 273 25.25 20.12 8.96
C ASN A 273 24.11 19.47 8.16
N GLY A 274 23.27 18.67 8.84
CA GLY A 274 22.32 17.78 8.20
C GLY A 274 23.00 16.57 7.58
N ILE A 275 22.21 15.53 7.31
CA ILE A 275 22.69 14.29 6.68
C ILE A 275 21.70 13.81 5.63
N THR A 276 22.20 13.25 4.54
CA THR A 276 21.38 12.52 3.57
C THR A 276 21.60 11.03 3.74
N ILE A 277 20.51 10.28 3.88
CA ILE A 277 20.49 8.82 3.97
C ILE A 277 19.73 8.29 2.76
N LYS A 278 20.35 7.38 2.01
CA LYS A 278 19.68 6.70 0.89
C LYS A 278 18.70 5.66 1.43
N ILE A 279 17.52 5.53 0.81
CA ILE A 279 16.52 4.51 1.22
C ILE A 279 17.15 3.12 1.30
N ASP A 280 17.92 2.73 0.30
CA ASP A 280 18.50 1.38 0.23
C ASP A 280 19.45 1.07 1.39
N GLU A 281 20.07 2.08 2.01
CA GLU A 281 20.91 1.90 3.21
C GLU A 281 20.08 1.51 4.44
N VAL A 282 18.86 2.03 4.57
CA VAL A 282 18.01 1.85 5.77
C VAL A 282 16.76 1.01 5.50
N LYS A 283 16.55 0.53 4.28
CA LYS A 283 15.35 -0.24 3.88
C LYS A 283 15.11 -1.46 4.77
N GLY A 284 16.17 -2.19 5.11
CA GLY A 284 16.10 -3.35 6.01
C GLY A 284 15.67 -2.98 7.42
N LEU A 285 16.21 -1.87 7.94
CA LEU A 285 15.90 -1.31 9.25
C LEU A 285 14.44 -0.85 9.33
N VAL A 286 13.94 -0.13 8.32
CA VAL A 286 12.54 0.31 8.23
C VAL A 286 11.59 -0.88 8.23
N ARG A 287 11.88 -1.90 7.43
CA ARG A 287 11.08 -3.14 7.36
C ARG A 287 11.09 -3.90 8.69
N ALA A 288 12.24 -3.99 9.35
CA ALA A 288 12.34 -4.65 10.66
C ALA A 288 11.54 -3.88 11.73
N THR A 289 11.58 -2.55 11.70
CA THR A 289 10.79 -1.70 12.60
C THR A 289 9.29 -1.92 12.40
N GLY A 290 8.82 -1.91 11.15
CA GLY A 290 7.42 -2.17 10.84
C GLY A 290 6.96 -3.59 11.21
N ARG A 291 7.84 -4.59 11.18
CA ARG A 291 7.52 -5.95 11.66
C ARG A 291 7.31 -6.00 13.18
N LEU A 292 8.07 -5.22 13.95
CA LEU A 292 7.89 -5.13 15.41
C LEU A 292 6.56 -4.48 15.81
N SER A 293 5.89 -3.79 14.89
CA SER A 293 4.56 -3.23 15.13
C SER A 293 3.46 -4.30 15.27
N ASN A 294 3.77 -5.58 14.96
CA ASN A 294 2.82 -6.68 14.83
C ASN A 294 1.71 -6.49 13.77
N ASP A 295 1.70 -5.36 13.07
CA ASP A 295 0.83 -5.04 11.94
C ASP A 295 1.58 -4.13 10.94
N PRO A 296 2.45 -4.72 10.09
CA PRO A 296 3.26 -3.98 9.14
C PRO A 296 2.44 -3.27 8.04
N ILE A 297 1.20 -3.70 7.78
CA ILE A 297 0.32 -3.03 6.81
C ILE A 297 -0.13 -1.69 7.37
N THR A 298 -0.65 -1.70 8.59
CA THR A 298 -1.12 -0.49 9.26
C THR A 298 0.05 0.46 9.57
N TYR A 299 1.20 -0.08 9.99
CA TYR A 299 2.41 0.72 10.17
C TYR A 299 2.83 1.45 8.89
N GLU A 300 2.89 0.73 7.76
CA GLU A 300 3.26 1.33 6.48
C GLU A 300 2.31 2.44 6.08
N ARG A 301 0.99 2.21 6.22
CA ARG A 301 -0.04 3.20 5.90
C ARG A 301 0.09 4.44 6.77
N GLY A 302 0.26 4.26 8.08
CA GLY A 302 0.46 5.36 9.02
C GLY A 302 1.73 6.15 8.74
N ALA A 303 2.86 5.46 8.57
CA ALA A 303 4.14 6.08 8.28
C ALA A 303 4.13 6.81 6.93
N PHE A 304 3.49 6.26 5.91
CA PHE A 304 3.33 6.92 4.61
C PHE A 304 2.54 8.22 4.76
N ARG A 305 1.37 8.20 5.39
CA ARG A 305 0.50 9.39 5.52
C ARG A 305 1.11 10.46 6.42
N ILE A 306 1.71 10.07 7.55
CA ILE A 306 2.45 11.01 8.41
C ILE A 306 3.60 11.65 7.61
N GLY A 307 4.31 10.85 6.82
CA GLY A 307 5.45 11.30 6.03
C GLY A 307 5.03 12.28 4.93
N HIS A 308 3.99 11.93 4.20
CA HIS A 308 3.43 12.71 3.10
C HIS A 308 2.83 14.03 3.58
N ASP A 309 1.94 13.99 4.58
CA ASP A 309 1.11 15.14 4.96
C ASP A 309 1.83 16.11 5.90
N TYR A 310 2.73 15.60 6.75
CA TYR A 310 3.38 16.38 7.81
C TYR A 310 4.90 16.44 7.68
N CYS A 311 5.58 15.29 7.60
CA CYS A 311 7.03 15.22 7.74
C CYS A 311 7.78 15.86 6.56
N SER A 312 7.26 15.67 5.35
CA SER A 312 7.81 16.25 4.11
C SER A 312 7.77 17.79 4.10
N ARG A 313 6.81 18.39 4.82
CA ARG A 313 6.56 19.83 4.93
C ARG A 313 6.97 20.40 6.30
N LEU A 314 7.61 19.60 7.15
CA LEU A 314 8.04 19.95 8.51
C LEU A 314 6.91 20.51 9.41
N LYS A 315 5.66 20.07 9.21
CA LYS A 315 4.50 20.43 10.05
C LYS A 315 4.50 19.71 11.40
N CYS A 316 5.57 19.86 12.17
CA CYS A 316 5.79 19.10 13.40
C CYS A 316 4.73 19.37 14.47
N ASN A 317 4.19 20.59 14.52
CA ASN A 317 3.20 20.98 15.54
C ASN A 317 1.83 20.31 15.34
N GLU A 318 1.47 20.02 14.08
CA GLU A 318 0.21 19.35 13.70
C GLU A 318 0.36 17.82 13.62
N CYS A 319 1.59 17.30 13.72
CA CYS A 319 1.89 15.90 13.51
C CYS A 319 1.37 15.03 14.66
N PRO A 320 0.74 13.87 14.40
CA PRO A 320 0.26 12.96 15.46
C PRO A 320 1.39 12.42 16.36
N LEU A 321 2.64 12.46 15.89
CA LEU A 321 3.82 12.03 16.66
C LEU A 321 4.49 13.17 17.45
N ASN A 322 3.99 14.41 17.40
CA ASN A 322 4.70 15.60 17.90
C ASN A 322 5.27 15.44 19.32
N LYS A 323 4.50 14.79 20.21
CA LYS A 323 4.82 14.63 21.63
C LYS A 323 5.94 13.60 21.90
N VAL A 324 6.11 12.61 21.02
CA VAL A 324 7.02 11.48 21.25
C VAL A 324 8.18 11.41 20.24
N CYS A 325 8.03 12.08 19.10
CA CYS A 325 8.99 12.09 18.01
C CYS A 325 10.33 12.70 18.42
N MET A 326 11.43 12.05 18.04
CA MET A 326 12.79 12.57 18.26
C MET A 326 13.14 13.78 17.38
N LYS A 327 12.31 14.07 16.36
CA LYS A 327 12.41 15.24 15.48
C LYS A 327 13.79 15.40 14.85
N PHE A 328 14.36 14.33 14.30
CA PHE A 328 15.59 14.39 13.50
C PHE A 328 15.34 15.06 12.13
N THR A 329 14.79 16.28 12.13
CA THR A 329 14.32 17.02 10.94
C THR A 329 15.45 17.36 9.97
N TRP A 330 16.70 17.37 10.44
CA TRP A 330 17.92 17.57 9.65
C TRP A 330 18.33 16.34 8.81
N VAL A 331 17.66 15.20 8.97
CA VAL A 331 17.90 13.98 8.16
C VAL A 331 17.08 14.05 6.88
N ASN A 332 17.72 13.99 5.72
CA ASN A 332 17.08 13.92 4.41
C ASN A 332 17.11 12.49 3.87
N ILE A 333 15.99 12.02 3.32
CA ILE A 333 15.87 10.70 2.70
C ILE A 333 15.88 10.86 1.18
N LYS A 334 16.76 10.13 0.48
CA LYS A 334 16.85 10.10 -0.99
C LYS A 334 16.64 8.71 -1.56
#